data_AF-A0A518B6B1-F1
#
_entry.id   AF-A0A518B6B1-F1
#
_cell.length_a   1.000
_cell.length_b   1.000
_cell.length_c   1.000
_cell.angle_alpha   90.00
_cell.angle_beta   90.00
_cell.angle_gamma   90.00
#
_symmetry.space_group_name_H-M   'P 1'
#
loop_
_entity.id
_entity.type
_entity.pdbx_description
1 polymer ?
#
loop_
_entity_poly.entity_id
_entity_poly.type
_entity_poly.pdbx_seq_one_letter_code
_entity_poly.pdbx_strand_id
1 'polypeptide(L)'
;MTIRWMSDDTEGEFQPDGLFTRKGSYASAMVNAYYFDQLATANNPDFDADVAAIIEIERELIPTLDALGIIGFFSIPEWLDTTHQGRHLIALLYLDQHRDLIDHEIRGHLGVLRDRVSPRYLLPAIDALCETPPQPAFPQDTETAAPTQLVHRPEALLPDGVQGRIDHSGVFYRKGTTIATYENVRRYDELRHKLPDETAAADLRHTVNDQQFITTMMSVGMYFSLFPPIDWFADAAKEGRMMPALLLLTQYPWQIDKAIVARLEELKSVVSQPTERLIDDVLDALRRYVELEKKSIAVVQSVFRRYLAALEHQRDAVIASIWADDDDVTLVGPGAHSWIRGKERILEFLGITPSHTQVYGRTLETAEVALNLPQGTARVMARLDVPNSNPNVIGEANTGLVVQAGFRRLSIPSCVPVLKGDGETTAGEWHLVSWNEGLCIAPTPL
;
A
#
# COMPACT_ATOMS: atom_id res chain seq x y z
N MET A 1 -11.54 10.96 37.06
CA MET A 1 -12.18 9.69 36.68
C MET A 1 -11.14 8.88 35.92
N THR A 2 -10.68 7.77 36.47
CA THR A 2 -9.60 6.98 35.86
C THR A 2 -10.19 6.18 34.71
N ILE A 3 -9.98 6.65 33.49
CA ILE A 3 -10.50 6.05 32.26
C ILE A 3 -9.75 4.74 32.02
N ARG A 4 -10.46 3.61 32.06
CA ARG A 4 -9.89 2.29 31.72
C ARG A 4 -9.90 2.12 30.21
N TRP A 5 -8.72 1.99 29.62
CA TRP A 5 -8.54 1.50 28.26
C TRP A 5 -9.08 0.08 28.14
N MET A 6 -9.71 -0.28 27.01
CA MET A 6 -10.01 -1.68 26.73
C MET A 6 -8.70 -2.44 26.63
N SER A 7 -8.54 -3.49 27.43
CA SER A 7 -7.40 -4.37 27.37
C SER A 7 -7.52 -5.34 26.17
N ASP A 8 -6.35 -5.72 25.61
CA ASP A 8 -6.19 -6.58 24.43
C ASP A 8 -6.70 -8.03 24.61
N ASP A 9 -7.24 -8.36 25.78
CA ASP A 9 -7.57 -9.69 26.25
C ASP A 9 -9.09 -9.98 26.32
N THR A 10 -9.96 -9.06 25.88
CA THR A 10 -11.40 -9.32 25.76
C THR A 10 -11.85 -9.62 24.32
N GLU A 11 -12.57 -10.74 24.13
CA GLU A 11 -13.02 -11.25 22.81
C GLU A 11 -14.12 -10.38 22.14
N GLY A 12 -14.79 -9.56 22.93
CA GLY A 12 -15.92 -8.73 22.52
C GLY A 12 -16.43 -7.88 23.67
N GLU A 13 -17.47 -7.10 23.39
CA GLU A 13 -18.20 -6.31 24.39
C GLU A 13 -19.71 -6.43 24.16
N PHE A 14 -20.48 -6.28 25.22
CA PHE A 14 -21.93 -6.10 25.11
C PHE A 14 -22.20 -4.63 24.84
N GLN A 15 -22.91 -4.36 23.75
CA GLN A 15 -23.39 -3.03 23.41
C GLN A 15 -24.55 -2.60 24.33
N PRO A 16 -24.87 -1.29 24.41
CA PRO A 16 -25.96 -0.79 25.26
C PRO A 16 -27.34 -1.40 24.97
N ASP A 17 -27.54 -1.94 23.77
CA ASP A 17 -28.75 -2.65 23.32
C ASP A 17 -28.75 -4.15 23.69
N GLY A 18 -27.68 -4.65 24.31
CA GLY A 18 -27.52 -6.05 24.71
C GLY A 18 -26.88 -6.95 23.64
N LEU A 19 -26.52 -6.43 22.46
CA LEU A 19 -25.84 -7.18 21.42
C LEU A 19 -24.39 -7.48 21.83
N PHE A 20 -23.98 -8.76 21.82
CA PHE A 20 -22.57 -9.09 22.00
C PHE A 20 -21.81 -8.89 20.69
N THR A 21 -20.94 -7.89 20.67
CA THR A 21 -20.11 -7.58 19.51
C THR A 21 -18.71 -8.17 19.67
N ARG A 22 -18.35 -9.10 18.78
CA ARG A 22 -17.00 -9.69 18.75
C ARG A 22 -16.01 -8.74 18.07
N LYS A 23 -14.80 -8.59 18.63
CA LYS A 23 -13.79 -7.64 18.12
C LYS A 23 -13.26 -7.96 16.72
N GLY A 24 -13.29 -9.24 16.31
CA GLY A 24 -12.84 -9.68 14.99
C GLY A 24 -13.84 -9.47 13.83
N SER A 25 -15.08 -9.06 14.13
CA SER A 25 -16.16 -8.97 13.13
C SER A 25 -15.86 -7.94 12.04
N TYR A 26 -15.26 -6.81 12.42
CA TYR A 26 -14.85 -5.78 11.48
C TYR A 26 -13.72 -6.23 10.54
N ALA A 27 -12.65 -6.81 11.10
CA ALA A 27 -11.55 -7.32 10.28
C ALA A 27 -12.05 -8.39 9.29
N SER A 28 -12.97 -9.26 9.72
CA SER A 28 -13.58 -10.27 8.87
C SER A 28 -14.37 -9.65 7.72
N ALA A 29 -15.19 -8.63 8.00
CA ALA A 29 -15.97 -7.95 6.98
C ALA A 29 -15.10 -7.28 5.91
N MET A 30 -14.04 -6.58 6.34
CA MET A 30 -13.12 -5.95 5.41
C MET A 30 -12.33 -6.97 4.57
N VAL A 31 -11.96 -8.13 5.14
CA VAL A 31 -11.29 -9.24 4.40
C VAL A 31 -12.18 -9.76 3.30
N ASN A 32 -13.42 -10.03 3.64
CA ASN A 32 -14.40 -10.55 2.70
C ASN A 32 -14.67 -9.54 1.57
N ALA A 33 -14.86 -8.27 1.90
CA ALA A 33 -15.03 -7.22 0.90
C ALA A 33 -13.81 -7.09 -0.03
N TYR A 34 -12.59 -7.14 0.52
CA TYR A 34 -11.36 -7.11 -0.27
C TYR A 34 -11.22 -8.35 -1.17
N TYR A 35 -11.50 -9.54 -0.63
CA TYR A 35 -11.45 -10.78 -1.40
C TYR A 35 -12.52 -10.81 -2.50
N PHE A 36 -13.70 -10.26 -2.25
CA PHE A 36 -14.74 -10.07 -3.27
C PHE A 36 -14.23 -9.20 -4.43
N ASP A 37 -13.52 -8.11 -4.15
CA ASP A 37 -12.94 -7.23 -5.18
C ASP A 37 -11.91 -7.97 -6.05
N GLN A 38 -11.07 -8.82 -5.43
CA GLN A 38 -10.13 -9.66 -6.16
C GLN A 38 -10.84 -10.70 -7.03
N LEU A 39 -11.83 -11.40 -6.47
CA LEU A 39 -12.62 -12.39 -7.20
C LEU A 39 -13.31 -11.76 -8.40
N ALA A 40 -13.89 -10.57 -8.24
CA ALA A 40 -14.62 -9.88 -9.30
C ALA A 40 -13.75 -9.50 -10.51
N THR A 41 -12.43 -9.49 -10.35
CA THR A 41 -11.46 -9.20 -11.42
C THR A 41 -10.74 -10.44 -11.95
N ALA A 42 -10.84 -11.59 -11.25
CA ALA A 42 -10.18 -12.83 -11.61
C ALA A 42 -11.11 -13.78 -12.39
N ASN A 43 -10.57 -14.45 -13.42
CA ASN A 43 -11.24 -15.61 -14.04
C ASN A 43 -11.11 -16.83 -13.11
N ASN A 44 -11.95 -16.89 -12.07
CA ASN A 44 -11.99 -18.01 -11.12
C ASN A 44 -13.11 -19.01 -11.51
N PRO A 45 -12.83 -20.31 -11.71
CA PRO A 45 -13.85 -21.33 -12.00
C PRO A 45 -14.84 -21.56 -10.86
N ASP A 46 -14.44 -21.33 -9.61
CA ASP A 46 -15.27 -21.48 -8.40
C ASP A 46 -15.90 -20.15 -7.93
N PHE A 47 -15.80 -19.11 -8.77
CA PHE A 47 -16.23 -17.74 -8.49
C PHE A 47 -17.64 -17.65 -7.89
N ASP A 48 -18.58 -18.43 -8.41
CA ASP A 48 -19.98 -18.34 -8.00
C ASP A 48 -20.23 -18.83 -6.57
N ALA A 49 -19.56 -19.91 -6.17
CA ALA A 49 -19.69 -20.49 -4.84
C ALA A 49 -18.99 -19.62 -3.80
N ASP A 50 -17.78 -19.14 -4.12
CA ASP A 50 -17.01 -18.23 -3.26
C ASP A 50 -17.76 -16.91 -3.02
N VAL A 51 -18.33 -16.32 -4.08
CA VAL A 51 -19.10 -15.07 -3.98
C VAL A 51 -20.36 -15.26 -3.15
N ALA A 52 -21.12 -16.34 -3.33
CA ALA A 52 -22.32 -16.59 -2.54
C ALA A 52 -21.99 -16.73 -1.05
N ALA A 53 -20.92 -17.46 -0.70
CA ALA A 53 -20.47 -17.60 0.68
C ALA A 53 -20.06 -16.25 1.29
N ILE A 54 -19.36 -15.40 0.53
CA ILE A 54 -18.99 -14.05 0.99
C ILE A 54 -20.24 -13.20 1.29
N ILE A 55 -21.22 -13.20 0.38
CA ILE A 55 -22.46 -12.42 0.55
C ILE A 55 -23.23 -12.88 1.80
N GLU A 56 -23.33 -14.18 2.03
CA GLU A 56 -24.00 -14.75 3.20
C GLU A 56 -23.33 -14.30 4.50
N ILE A 57 -22.01 -14.44 4.58
CA ILE A 57 -21.22 -14.02 5.75
C ILE A 57 -21.33 -12.51 5.96
N GLU A 58 -21.17 -11.70 4.91
CA GLU A 58 -21.27 -10.24 5.03
C GLU A 58 -22.63 -9.79 5.56
N ARG A 59 -23.71 -10.44 5.11
CA ARG A 59 -25.07 -10.12 5.56
C ARG A 59 -25.23 -10.29 7.06
N GLU A 60 -24.59 -11.31 7.65
CA GLU A 60 -24.56 -11.53 9.11
C GLU A 60 -23.69 -10.51 9.84
N LEU A 61 -22.65 -9.98 9.19
CA LEU A 61 -21.74 -9.01 9.78
C LEU A 61 -22.28 -7.57 9.76
N ILE A 62 -23.15 -7.21 8.80
CA ILE A 62 -23.69 -5.84 8.65
C ILE A 62 -24.25 -5.25 9.97
N PRO A 63 -25.14 -5.94 10.73
CA PRO A 63 -25.65 -5.38 11.98
C PRO A 63 -24.55 -5.08 13.00
N THR A 64 -23.50 -5.90 13.02
CA THR A 64 -22.34 -5.69 13.89
C THR A 64 -21.54 -4.47 13.43
N LEU A 65 -21.37 -4.27 12.13
CA LEU A 65 -20.70 -3.09 11.58
C LEU A 65 -21.47 -1.79 11.88
N ASP A 66 -22.80 -1.83 11.78
CA ASP A 66 -23.67 -0.71 12.09
C ASP A 66 -23.66 -0.38 13.60
N ALA A 67 -23.79 -1.39 14.46
CA ALA A 67 -23.73 -1.22 15.92
C ALA A 67 -22.38 -0.63 16.38
N LEU A 68 -21.30 -1.03 15.72
CA LEU A 68 -19.98 -0.46 15.92
C LEU A 68 -19.78 0.89 15.25
N GLY A 69 -20.76 1.44 14.53
CA GLY A 69 -20.68 2.73 13.83
C GLY A 69 -19.66 2.77 12.68
N ILE A 70 -19.17 1.61 12.23
CA ILE A 70 -18.15 1.50 11.18
C ILE A 70 -18.70 2.01 9.84
N ILE A 71 -19.95 1.67 9.53
CA ILE A 71 -20.61 2.14 8.32
C ILE A 71 -20.69 3.68 8.34
N GLY A 72 -20.90 4.29 9.52
CA GLY A 72 -21.00 5.74 9.70
C GLY A 72 -19.72 6.55 9.49
N PHE A 73 -18.55 5.92 9.32
CA PHE A 73 -17.30 6.64 8.98
C PHE A 73 -17.43 7.36 7.63
N PHE A 74 -18.04 6.70 6.67
CA PHE A 74 -18.29 7.24 5.34
C PHE A 74 -19.80 7.32 5.13
N SER A 75 -20.27 8.38 4.50
CA SER A 75 -21.65 8.48 4.05
C SER A 75 -21.96 7.36 3.04
N ILE A 76 -23.22 6.98 2.90
CA ILE A 76 -23.61 5.97 1.91
C ILE A 76 -23.21 6.37 0.47
N PRO A 77 -23.35 7.64 0.04
CA PRO A 77 -22.76 8.12 -1.21
C PRO A 77 -21.26 7.85 -1.32
N GLU A 78 -20.47 8.13 -0.26
CA GLU A 78 -19.03 7.80 -0.26
C GLU A 78 -18.81 6.29 -0.39
N TRP A 79 -19.60 5.43 0.26
CA TRP A 79 -19.48 3.97 0.09
C TRP A 79 -19.79 3.51 -1.34
N LEU A 80 -20.73 4.17 -2.04
CA LEU A 80 -21.16 3.83 -3.39
C LEU A 80 -20.30 4.44 -4.49
N ASP A 81 -19.67 5.60 -4.26
CA ASP A 81 -18.86 6.29 -5.27
C ASP A 81 -17.40 5.80 -5.25
N THR A 82 -17.21 4.57 -5.70
CA THR A 82 -15.90 3.92 -5.75
C THR A 82 -15.80 2.95 -6.93
N THR A 83 -14.59 2.48 -7.21
CA THR A 83 -14.36 1.38 -8.15
C THR A 83 -14.29 0.02 -7.45
N HIS A 84 -14.22 0.00 -6.11
CA HIS A 84 -14.07 -1.22 -5.33
C HIS A 84 -15.41 -1.93 -5.11
N GLN A 85 -15.58 -3.10 -5.73
CA GLN A 85 -16.83 -3.86 -5.66
C GLN A 85 -17.12 -4.39 -4.25
N GLY A 86 -16.09 -4.60 -3.42
CA GLY A 86 -16.26 -4.94 -2.00
C GLY A 86 -16.98 -3.86 -1.19
N ARG A 87 -16.73 -2.58 -1.47
CA ARG A 87 -17.44 -1.45 -0.83
C ARG A 87 -18.89 -1.40 -1.27
N HIS A 88 -19.15 -1.62 -2.56
CA HIS A 88 -20.51 -1.72 -3.08
C HIS A 88 -21.29 -2.85 -2.40
N LEU A 89 -20.67 -4.03 -2.21
CA LEU A 89 -21.31 -5.14 -1.52
C LEU A 89 -21.80 -4.76 -0.12
N ILE A 90 -20.93 -4.19 0.71
CA ILE A 90 -21.28 -3.76 2.07
C ILE A 90 -22.41 -2.71 2.03
N ALA A 91 -22.29 -1.71 1.16
CA ALA A 91 -23.29 -0.64 1.04
C ALA A 91 -24.66 -1.18 0.63
N LEU A 92 -24.72 -2.09 -0.35
CA LEU A 92 -25.96 -2.68 -0.84
C LEU A 92 -26.62 -3.58 0.22
N LEU A 93 -25.84 -4.38 0.95
CA LEU A 93 -26.36 -5.20 2.06
C LEU A 93 -26.88 -4.34 3.21
N TYR A 94 -26.22 -3.22 3.51
CA TYR A 94 -26.72 -2.26 4.49
C TYR A 94 -28.03 -1.61 4.05
N LEU A 95 -28.10 -1.11 2.81
CA LEU A 95 -29.32 -0.50 2.27
C LEU A 95 -30.49 -1.47 2.17
N ASP A 96 -30.24 -2.77 1.98
CA ASP A 96 -31.28 -3.81 2.00
C ASP A 96 -31.93 -3.95 3.39
N GLN A 97 -31.16 -3.73 4.46
CA GLN A 97 -31.63 -3.75 5.85
C GLN A 97 -32.22 -2.40 6.29
N HIS A 98 -31.78 -1.29 5.67
CA HIS A 98 -32.17 0.10 6.00
C HIS A 98 -32.78 0.82 4.80
N ARG A 99 -33.83 0.24 4.21
CA ARG A 99 -34.46 0.76 2.98
C ARG A 99 -35.06 2.16 3.12
N ASP A 100 -35.36 2.57 4.35
CA ASP A 100 -35.84 3.91 4.69
C ASP A 100 -34.80 5.00 4.40
N LEU A 101 -33.51 4.64 4.31
CA LEU A 101 -32.44 5.57 3.95
C LEU A 101 -32.40 5.88 2.44
N ILE A 102 -33.08 5.11 1.59
CA ILE A 102 -33.01 5.22 0.12
C ILE A 102 -33.84 6.41 -0.37
N ASP A 103 -33.20 7.57 -0.41
CA ASP A 103 -33.75 8.81 -0.96
C ASP A 103 -33.43 9.00 -2.46
N HIS A 104 -33.74 10.19 -2.99
CA HIS A 104 -33.46 10.52 -4.40
C HIS A 104 -31.95 10.54 -4.72
N GLU A 105 -31.12 10.97 -3.78
CA GLU A 105 -29.66 11.02 -3.96
C GLU A 105 -29.11 9.59 -4.04
N ILE A 106 -29.45 8.73 -3.09
CA ILE A 106 -29.00 7.33 -3.07
C ILE A 106 -29.50 6.58 -4.32
N ARG A 107 -30.74 6.83 -4.77
CA ARG A 107 -31.22 6.25 -6.05
C ARG A 107 -30.39 6.70 -7.25
N GLY A 108 -29.95 7.95 -7.27
CA GLY A 108 -29.03 8.46 -8.30
C GLY A 108 -27.71 7.68 -8.31
N HIS A 109 -27.11 7.49 -7.13
CA HIS A 109 -25.88 6.70 -6.99
C HIS A 109 -26.07 5.23 -7.39
N LEU A 110 -27.17 4.58 -6.98
CA LEU A 110 -27.51 3.22 -7.39
C LEU A 110 -27.69 3.10 -8.92
N GLY A 111 -28.30 4.11 -9.54
CA GLY A 111 -28.45 4.17 -11.00
C GLY A 111 -27.10 4.24 -11.72
N VAL A 112 -26.18 5.08 -11.26
CA VAL A 112 -24.80 5.16 -11.81
C VAL A 112 -24.04 3.86 -11.56
N LEU A 113 -24.21 3.26 -10.37
CA LEU A 113 -23.55 2.03 -9.99
C LEU A 113 -23.98 0.86 -10.89
N ARG A 114 -25.25 0.81 -11.27
CA ARG A 114 -25.84 -0.19 -12.17
C ARG A 114 -25.02 -0.39 -13.45
N ASP A 115 -24.51 0.70 -14.01
CA ASP A 115 -23.75 0.70 -15.27
C ASP A 115 -22.28 0.30 -15.10
N ARG A 116 -21.79 0.19 -13.85
CA ARG A 116 -20.36 0.00 -13.51
C ARG A 116 -20.04 -1.36 -12.89
N VAL A 117 -21.02 -2.05 -12.31
CA VAL A 117 -20.79 -3.30 -11.57
C VAL A 117 -20.98 -4.54 -12.43
N SER A 118 -20.42 -5.67 -11.96
CA SER A 118 -20.68 -6.97 -12.56
C SER A 118 -22.19 -7.28 -12.58
N PRO A 119 -22.78 -7.59 -13.76
CA PRO A 119 -24.22 -7.92 -13.88
C PRO A 119 -24.65 -9.15 -13.08
N ARG A 120 -23.69 -9.97 -12.63
CA ARG A 120 -23.97 -11.31 -12.10
C ARG A 120 -24.39 -11.31 -10.63
N TYR A 121 -23.94 -10.36 -9.81
CA TYR A 121 -24.12 -10.42 -8.35
C TYR A 121 -24.62 -9.13 -7.70
N LEU A 122 -24.05 -7.97 -8.05
CA LEU A 122 -24.47 -6.71 -7.46
C LEU A 122 -25.70 -6.14 -8.16
N LEU A 123 -25.88 -6.42 -9.45
CA LEU A 123 -27.01 -5.92 -10.24
C LEU A 123 -28.39 -6.38 -9.71
N PRO A 124 -28.61 -7.66 -9.33
CA PRO A 124 -29.87 -8.06 -8.71
C PRO A 124 -30.17 -7.31 -7.40
N ALA A 125 -29.15 -7.04 -6.59
CA ALA A 125 -29.32 -6.28 -5.35
C ALA A 125 -29.66 -4.80 -5.64
N ILE A 126 -29.00 -4.18 -6.62
CA ILE A 126 -29.31 -2.81 -7.06
C ILE A 126 -30.75 -2.71 -7.57
N ASP A 127 -31.15 -3.65 -8.42
CA ASP A 127 -32.50 -3.67 -9.00
C ASP A 127 -33.56 -3.84 -7.90
N ALA A 128 -33.33 -4.75 -6.95
CA ALA A 128 -34.20 -4.95 -5.80
C ALA A 128 -34.31 -3.71 -4.89
N LEU A 129 -33.28 -2.86 -4.82
CA LEU A 129 -33.30 -1.62 -4.04
C LEU A 129 -33.97 -0.46 -4.80
N CYS A 130 -33.91 -0.46 -6.14
CA CYS A 130 -34.52 0.56 -6.99
C CYS A 130 -36.03 0.39 -7.16
N GLU A 131 -36.55 -0.83 -7.02
CA GLU A 131 -37.98 -1.15 -7.03
C GLU A 131 -38.54 -1.12 -5.59
N THR A 132 -39.55 -0.32 -5.23
CA THR A 132 -40.31 -0.55 -3.97
C THR A 132 -41.72 0.06 -4.00
N PRO A 133 -42.72 -0.59 -3.35
CA PRO A 133 -42.85 -0.65 -1.87
C PRO A 133 -42.80 -2.09 -1.28
N PRO A 134 -42.76 -2.27 0.06
CA PRO A 134 -42.03 -3.36 0.72
C PRO A 134 -42.79 -4.70 0.70
N GLN A 135 -42.10 -5.79 0.35
CA GLN A 135 -42.44 -7.17 0.73
C GLN A 135 -41.17 -8.06 0.70
N PRO A 136 -41.17 -9.20 1.42
CA PRO A 136 -39.96 -9.77 2.00
C PRO A 136 -39.07 -10.48 0.98
N ALA A 137 -37.77 -10.44 1.32
CA ALA A 137 -36.66 -11.33 0.99
C ALA A 137 -36.71 -12.20 -0.28
N PHE A 138 -35.54 -12.26 -0.93
CA PHE A 138 -35.08 -13.31 -1.83
C PHE A 138 -35.77 -14.66 -1.58
N PRO A 139 -36.13 -15.41 -2.64
CA PRO A 139 -37.00 -16.57 -2.54
C PRO A 139 -36.48 -17.60 -1.52
N GLN A 140 -37.25 -17.81 -0.46
CA GLN A 140 -37.11 -18.97 0.41
C GLN A 140 -37.94 -20.13 -0.13
N ASP A 141 -37.22 -21.24 -0.31
CA ASP A 141 -37.62 -22.66 -0.37
C ASP A 141 -38.47 -23.18 -1.54
N THR A 142 -38.00 -24.27 -2.16
CA THR A 142 -38.48 -25.63 -1.80
C THR A 142 -37.71 -26.75 -2.54
N GLU A 143 -37.08 -27.64 -1.75
CA GLU A 143 -37.26 -29.11 -1.70
C GLU A 143 -35.97 -29.89 -1.38
N THR A 144 -35.90 -30.33 -0.12
CA THR A 144 -35.36 -31.61 0.39
C THR A 144 -34.27 -32.31 -0.43
N ALA A 145 -33.02 -31.91 -0.18
CA ALA A 145 -31.92 -32.86 -0.09
C ALA A 145 -31.46 -32.88 1.37
N ALA A 146 -31.25 -34.09 1.92
CA ALA A 146 -30.74 -34.29 3.27
C ALA A 146 -29.52 -33.39 3.52
N PRO A 147 -29.33 -32.86 4.75
CA PRO A 147 -28.25 -31.94 5.04
C PRO A 147 -26.94 -32.68 4.81
N THR A 148 -26.36 -32.48 3.63
CA THR A 148 -24.94 -32.70 3.46
C THR A 148 -24.35 -31.54 4.22
N GLN A 149 -23.84 -31.82 5.42
CA GLN A 149 -23.05 -30.88 6.20
C GLN A 149 -21.91 -30.36 5.32
N LEU A 150 -22.16 -29.30 4.58
CA LEU A 150 -21.14 -28.42 4.06
C LEU A 150 -20.66 -27.62 5.25
N VAL A 151 -19.70 -28.22 5.95
CA VAL A 151 -18.91 -27.58 7.01
C VAL A 151 -17.99 -26.57 6.35
N HIS A 152 -18.54 -25.43 5.91
CA HIS A 152 -17.77 -24.22 5.72
C HIS A 152 -18.45 -23.13 6.51
N ARG A 153 -18.20 -23.21 7.82
CA ARG A 153 -18.54 -22.15 8.74
C ARG A 153 -17.73 -20.89 8.38
N PRO A 154 -18.23 -19.67 8.64
CA PRO A 154 -17.51 -18.40 8.47
C PRO A 154 -16.11 -18.39 9.13
N GLU A 155 -15.91 -19.33 10.06
CA GLU A 155 -14.69 -19.70 10.76
C GLU A 155 -13.54 -20.24 9.87
N ALA A 156 -13.76 -20.51 8.57
CA ALA A 156 -12.71 -21.06 7.70
C ALA A 156 -11.53 -20.09 7.44
N LEU A 157 -11.74 -18.77 7.58
CA LEU A 157 -10.65 -17.80 7.43
C LEU A 157 -10.01 -17.38 8.76
N LEU A 158 -10.72 -17.48 9.89
CA LEU A 158 -10.20 -17.28 11.25
C LEU A 158 -11.06 -18.03 12.31
N PRO A 159 -10.73 -19.29 12.67
CA PRO A 159 -11.54 -20.12 13.57
C PRO A 159 -11.79 -19.51 14.96
N ASP A 160 -12.85 -19.99 15.63
CA ASP A 160 -13.05 -19.78 17.07
C ASP A 160 -11.80 -20.25 17.85
N GLY A 161 -11.27 -19.38 18.73
CA GLY A 161 -10.04 -19.62 19.51
C GLY A 161 -8.74 -19.13 18.88
N VAL A 162 -8.74 -18.64 17.63
CA VAL A 162 -7.54 -18.04 17.01
C VAL A 162 -7.54 -16.53 17.26
N GLN A 163 -6.66 -16.04 18.14
CA GLN A 163 -6.61 -14.63 18.57
C GLN A 163 -6.06 -13.66 17.51
N GLY A 164 -5.55 -14.15 16.38
CA GLY A 164 -4.85 -13.33 15.41
C GLY A 164 -4.33 -14.04 14.17
N ARG A 165 -3.75 -13.30 13.22
CA ARG A 165 -3.14 -13.81 11.98
C ARG A 165 -1.65 -13.49 11.94
N ILE A 166 -0.83 -14.39 11.40
CA ILE A 166 0.56 -14.08 11.06
C ILE A 166 0.59 -13.59 9.60
N ASP A 167 1.19 -12.43 9.33
CA ASP A 167 1.36 -11.97 7.93
C ASP A 167 2.54 -12.69 7.23
N HIS A 168 2.78 -12.32 5.97
CA HIS A 168 3.91 -12.83 5.17
C HIS A 168 5.29 -12.50 5.76
N SER A 169 5.38 -11.58 6.73
CA SER A 169 6.63 -11.16 7.37
C SER A 169 6.87 -11.87 8.70
N GLY A 170 5.94 -12.73 9.13
CA GLY A 170 6.05 -13.49 10.38
C GLY A 170 5.49 -12.76 11.60
N VAL A 171 4.80 -11.63 11.42
CA VAL A 171 4.25 -10.82 12.51
C VAL A 171 2.84 -11.27 12.85
N PHE A 172 2.57 -11.57 14.14
CA PHE A 172 1.25 -11.96 14.64
C PHE A 172 0.38 -10.76 15.00
N TYR A 173 -0.82 -10.68 14.43
CA TYR A 173 -1.77 -9.58 14.57
C TYR A 173 -3.02 -10.01 15.30
N ARG A 174 -3.34 -9.39 16.43
CA ARG A 174 -4.50 -9.76 17.25
C ARG A 174 -5.80 -9.12 16.76
N LYS A 175 -6.90 -9.89 16.83
CA LYS A 175 -8.27 -9.48 16.46
C LYS A 175 -8.81 -8.28 17.27
N GLY A 176 -8.31 -8.03 18.48
CA GLY A 176 -8.78 -6.95 19.37
C GLY A 176 -8.33 -5.54 18.97
N THR A 177 -7.31 -5.43 18.13
CA THR A 177 -6.59 -4.18 17.90
C THR A 177 -7.31 -3.25 16.89
N THR A 178 -8.23 -3.77 16.08
CA THR A 178 -9.01 -2.96 15.13
C THR A 178 -10.18 -2.22 15.79
N ILE A 179 -10.84 -2.81 16.80
CA ILE A 179 -11.83 -2.08 17.61
C ILE A 179 -11.17 -1.03 18.50
N ALA A 180 -10.00 -1.33 19.07
CA ALA A 180 -9.21 -0.33 19.79
C ALA A 180 -8.89 0.88 18.91
N THR A 181 -8.68 0.65 17.60
CA THR A 181 -8.46 1.72 16.63
C THR A 181 -9.72 2.59 16.47
N TYR A 182 -10.88 1.96 16.31
CA TYR A 182 -12.16 2.66 16.19
C TYR A 182 -12.47 3.51 17.43
N GLU A 183 -12.30 2.93 18.61
CA GLU A 183 -12.48 3.64 19.89
C GLU A 183 -11.54 4.84 20.02
N ASN A 184 -10.30 4.71 19.55
CA ASN A 184 -9.35 5.82 19.54
C ASN A 184 -9.76 6.95 18.58
N VAL A 185 -10.35 6.63 17.42
CA VAL A 185 -10.92 7.63 16.50
C VAL A 185 -12.10 8.35 17.15
N ARG A 186 -13.04 7.61 17.74
CA ARG A 186 -14.18 8.19 18.45
C ARG A 186 -13.72 9.09 19.60
N ARG A 187 -12.75 8.61 20.39
CA ARG A 187 -12.15 9.38 21.49
C ARG A 187 -11.43 10.63 21.00
N TYR A 188 -10.81 10.60 19.81
CA TYR A 188 -10.24 11.79 19.20
C TYR A 188 -11.31 12.85 18.92
N ASP A 189 -12.42 12.48 18.29
CA ASP A 189 -13.53 13.40 18.02
C ASP A 189 -14.14 13.97 19.31
N GLU A 190 -14.18 13.19 20.39
CA GLU A 190 -14.65 13.65 21.70
C GLU A 190 -13.68 14.60 22.42
N LEU A 191 -12.36 14.42 22.22
CA LEU A 191 -11.32 15.16 22.93
C LEU A 191 -10.86 16.41 22.18
N ARG A 192 -10.96 16.46 20.84
CA ARG A 192 -10.45 17.59 20.03
C ARG A 192 -11.10 18.94 20.39
N HIS A 193 -12.36 18.91 20.83
CA HIS A 193 -13.12 20.10 21.25
C HIS A 193 -12.85 20.52 22.71
N LYS A 194 -12.11 19.71 23.49
CA LYS A 194 -11.87 19.92 24.92
C LYS A 194 -10.52 20.60 25.22
N LEU A 195 -9.80 21.05 24.19
CA LEU A 195 -8.57 21.82 24.36
C LEU A 195 -8.92 23.24 24.82
N PRO A 196 -8.48 23.65 26.03
CA PRO A 196 -7.08 23.59 26.45
C PRO A 196 -6.78 22.70 27.68
N ASP A 197 -7.59 21.69 27.99
CA ASP A 197 -7.30 20.75 29.10
C ASP A 197 -5.99 19.99 28.86
N GLU A 198 -5.00 20.17 29.74
CA GLU A 198 -3.69 19.50 29.68
C GLU A 198 -3.82 17.97 29.69
N THR A 199 -4.84 17.44 30.36
CA THR A 199 -5.13 16.01 30.42
C THR A 199 -5.62 15.50 29.07
N ALA A 200 -6.56 16.22 28.45
CA ALA A 200 -7.04 15.90 27.09
C ALA A 200 -5.91 16.00 26.05
N ALA A 201 -5.01 16.98 26.19
CA ALA A 201 -3.84 17.12 25.33
C ALA A 201 -2.82 15.99 25.52
N ALA A 202 -2.62 15.49 26.75
CA ALA A 202 -1.76 14.34 27.02
C ALA A 202 -2.34 13.03 26.45
N ASP A 203 -3.64 12.79 26.64
CA ASP A 203 -4.34 11.61 26.10
C ASP A 203 -4.33 11.58 24.56
N LEU A 204 -4.56 12.74 23.92
CA LEU A 204 -4.46 12.87 22.46
C LEU A 204 -3.05 12.54 21.95
N ARG A 205 -2.01 13.06 22.63
CA ARG A 205 -0.61 12.77 22.28
C ARG A 205 -0.25 11.29 22.45
N HIS A 206 -0.75 10.64 23.50
CA HIS A 206 -0.52 9.20 23.69
C HIS A 206 -1.14 8.39 22.55
N THR A 207 -2.40 8.68 22.22
CA THR A 207 -3.17 8.00 21.16
C THR A 207 -2.51 8.14 19.78
N VAL A 208 -2.05 9.35 19.46
CA VAL A 208 -1.32 9.66 18.22
C VAL A 208 0.04 8.95 18.11
N ASN A 209 0.71 8.75 19.25
CA ASN A 209 2.07 8.21 19.28
C ASN A 209 2.15 6.69 19.34
N ASP A 210 1.04 6.01 19.60
CA ASP A 210 1.00 4.55 19.65
C ASP A 210 1.23 3.95 18.25
N GLN A 211 2.46 3.49 17.98
CA GLN A 211 2.84 2.89 16.72
C GLN A 211 2.12 1.56 16.43
N GLN A 212 1.58 0.89 17.45
CA GLN A 212 0.82 -0.35 17.27
C GLN A 212 -0.47 -0.08 16.48
N PHE A 213 -1.02 1.13 16.60
CA PHE A 213 -2.20 1.59 15.88
C PHE A 213 -2.01 1.50 14.35
N ILE A 214 -0.97 2.12 13.80
CA ILE A 214 -0.74 2.13 12.33
C ILE A 214 -0.33 0.75 11.83
N THR A 215 0.55 0.08 12.56
CA THR A 215 1.06 -1.24 12.17
C THR A 215 -0.09 -2.25 12.06
N THR A 216 -1.10 -2.14 12.93
CA THR A 216 -2.31 -2.95 12.87
C THR A 216 -3.22 -2.55 11.71
N MET A 217 -3.43 -1.25 11.51
CA MET A 217 -4.25 -0.76 10.39
C MET A 217 -3.69 -1.20 9.03
N MET A 218 -2.37 -1.21 8.89
CA MET A 218 -1.72 -1.69 7.67
C MET A 218 -1.65 -3.20 7.55
N SER A 219 -1.50 -3.95 8.64
CA SER A 219 -1.38 -5.40 8.57
C SER A 219 -2.68 -6.11 8.29
N VAL A 220 -3.78 -5.51 8.74
CA VAL A 220 -5.11 -5.85 8.30
C VAL A 220 -5.28 -5.44 6.82
N GLY A 221 -4.33 -4.73 6.21
CA GLY A 221 -4.11 -4.63 4.75
C GLY A 221 -5.19 -3.92 3.95
N MET A 222 -6.29 -3.52 4.57
CA MET A 222 -7.55 -3.33 3.85
C MET A 222 -8.14 -1.94 4.00
N TYR A 223 -7.79 -1.19 5.04
CA TYR A 223 -8.26 0.18 5.21
C TYR A 223 -7.87 1.07 4.03
N PHE A 224 -6.60 1.05 3.63
CA PHE A 224 -6.12 1.86 2.51
C PHE A 224 -6.27 1.19 1.15
N SER A 225 -6.62 -0.11 1.13
CA SER A 225 -6.91 -0.85 -0.10
C SER A 225 -8.35 -0.68 -0.56
N LEU A 226 -9.31 -0.55 0.37
CA LEU A 226 -10.71 -0.25 0.06
C LEU A 226 -10.98 1.27 0.03
N PHE A 227 -10.29 2.05 0.88
CA PHE A 227 -10.41 3.50 0.95
C PHE A 227 -9.05 4.14 0.74
N PRO A 228 -8.70 4.58 -0.49
CA PRO A 228 -7.43 5.28 -0.72
C PRO A 228 -7.30 6.48 0.23
N PRO A 229 -6.08 6.88 0.64
CA PRO A 229 -5.87 7.91 1.66
C PRO A 229 -6.67 9.21 1.44
N ILE A 230 -6.93 9.59 0.19
CA ILE A 230 -7.71 10.79 -0.14
C ILE A 230 -9.17 10.75 0.35
N ASP A 231 -9.82 9.57 0.34
CA ASP A 231 -11.22 9.39 0.77
C ASP A 231 -11.39 9.75 2.26
N TRP A 232 -10.36 9.49 3.06
CA TRP A 232 -10.34 9.79 4.49
C TRP A 232 -10.41 11.30 4.78
N PHE A 233 -10.07 12.13 3.79
CA PHE A 233 -10.04 13.59 3.85
C PHE A 233 -11.25 14.27 3.17
N ALA A 234 -12.22 13.49 2.65
CA ALA A 234 -13.33 14.05 1.89
C ALA A 234 -14.27 14.93 2.74
N ASP A 235 -14.52 14.58 4.01
CA ASP A 235 -15.39 15.34 4.91
C ASP A 235 -14.58 16.09 6.00
N ALA A 236 -14.55 17.41 5.90
CA ALA A 236 -13.85 18.28 6.85
C ALA A 236 -14.45 18.25 8.27
N ALA A 237 -15.74 17.90 8.41
CA ALA A 237 -16.41 17.88 9.71
C ALA A 237 -16.03 16.65 10.55
N LYS A 238 -15.59 15.56 9.91
CA LYS A 238 -15.23 14.28 10.52
C LYS A 238 -13.71 14.16 10.75
N GLU A 239 -13.15 15.06 11.55
CA GLU A 239 -11.70 15.09 11.80
C GLU A 239 -11.16 13.79 12.41
N GLY A 240 -11.91 13.10 13.28
CA GLY A 240 -11.50 11.81 13.81
C GLY A 240 -11.24 10.77 12.72
N ARG A 241 -12.01 10.79 11.63
CA ARG A 241 -11.77 9.92 10.46
C ARG A 241 -10.43 10.23 9.79
N MET A 242 -9.97 11.48 9.78
CA MET A 242 -8.71 11.83 9.11
C MET A 242 -7.50 11.25 9.83
N MET A 243 -7.62 11.03 11.14
CA MET A 243 -6.50 10.66 12.01
C MET A 243 -5.71 9.44 11.56
N PRO A 244 -6.32 8.28 11.27
CA PRO A 244 -5.57 7.12 10.82
C PRO A 244 -4.82 7.38 9.51
N ALA A 245 -5.41 8.13 8.58
CA ALA A 245 -4.77 8.49 7.32
C ALA A 245 -3.61 9.46 7.52
N LEU A 246 -3.76 10.51 8.33
CA LEU A 246 -2.67 11.43 8.65
C LEU A 246 -1.50 10.70 9.30
N LEU A 247 -1.77 9.88 10.32
CA LEU A 247 -0.75 9.12 11.01
C LEU A 247 -0.03 8.16 10.04
N LEU A 248 -0.76 7.48 9.15
CA LEU A 248 -0.20 6.62 8.12
C LEU A 248 0.75 7.44 7.23
N LEU A 249 0.28 8.55 6.67
CA LEU A 249 1.06 9.34 5.72
C LEU A 249 2.32 9.94 6.36
N THR A 250 2.34 10.20 7.67
CA THR A 250 3.57 10.55 8.41
C THR A 250 4.61 9.43 8.38
N GLN A 251 4.17 8.16 8.41
CA GLN A 251 5.04 6.98 8.38
C GLN A 251 5.40 6.54 6.94
N TYR A 252 4.49 6.78 6.00
CA TYR A 252 4.56 6.33 4.60
C TYR A 252 4.45 7.52 3.63
N PRO A 253 5.35 8.53 3.70
CA PRO A 253 5.21 9.79 2.97
C PRO A 253 5.25 9.64 1.45
N TRP A 254 5.76 8.53 0.92
CA TRP A 254 5.76 8.25 -0.52
C TRP A 254 4.37 7.92 -1.08
N GLN A 255 3.38 7.69 -0.22
CA GLN A 255 1.98 7.53 -0.63
C GLN A 255 1.27 8.88 -0.85
N ILE A 256 1.94 10.00 -0.54
CA ILE A 256 1.37 11.34 -0.67
C ILE A 256 1.59 11.84 -2.10
N ASP A 257 0.52 11.98 -2.86
CA ASP A 257 0.53 12.60 -4.18
C ASP A 257 0.11 14.08 -4.14
N LYS A 258 0.06 14.72 -5.32
CA LYS A 258 -0.32 16.14 -5.45
C LYS A 258 -1.77 16.41 -5.00
N ALA A 259 -2.68 15.46 -5.21
CA ALA A 259 -4.08 15.63 -4.82
C ALA A 259 -4.22 15.61 -3.30
N ILE A 260 -3.50 14.71 -2.62
CA ILE A 260 -3.44 14.66 -1.16
C ILE A 260 -2.82 15.96 -0.61
N VAL A 261 -1.69 16.44 -1.16
CA VAL A 261 -1.10 17.72 -0.71
C VAL A 261 -2.10 18.88 -0.83
N ALA A 262 -2.74 19.03 -1.99
CA ALA A 262 -3.72 20.08 -2.21
C ALA A 262 -4.86 19.99 -1.18
N ARG A 263 -5.39 18.78 -0.97
CA ARG A 263 -6.47 18.55 -0.02
C ARG A 263 -6.08 18.85 1.43
N LEU A 264 -4.88 18.44 1.84
CA LEU A 264 -4.36 18.71 3.18
C LEU A 264 -4.21 20.22 3.43
N GLU A 265 -3.67 20.97 2.46
CA GLU A 265 -3.52 22.43 2.58
C GLU A 265 -4.87 23.16 2.66
N GLU A 266 -5.89 22.70 1.93
CA GLU A 266 -7.26 23.23 2.05
C GLU A 266 -7.82 23.03 3.46
N LEU A 267 -7.63 21.81 4.01
CA LEU A 267 -8.19 21.40 5.30
C LEU A 267 -7.64 22.21 6.47
N LYS A 268 -6.38 22.67 6.42
CA LYS A 268 -5.74 23.44 7.51
C LYS A 268 -6.56 24.64 7.97
N SER A 269 -7.32 25.26 7.07
CA SER A 269 -8.14 26.44 7.38
C SER A 269 -9.48 26.14 8.04
N VAL A 270 -9.92 24.87 8.06
CA VAL A 270 -11.27 24.46 8.48
C VAL A 270 -11.29 23.38 9.58
N VAL A 271 -10.15 22.76 9.87
CA VAL A 271 -10.02 21.74 10.93
C VAL A 271 -9.56 22.34 12.26
N SER A 272 -9.69 21.57 13.34
CA SER A 272 -9.17 21.94 14.65
C SER A 272 -7.63 21.99 14.67
N GLN A 273 -7.08 22.80 15.59
CA GLN A 273 -5.64 22.98 15.73
C GLN A 273 -4.84 21.68 15.90
N PRO A 274 -5.31 20.64 16.64
CA PRO A 274 -4.63 19.34 16.69
C PRO A 274 -4.51 18.65 15.34
N THR A 275 -5.58 18.67 14.55
CA THR A 275 -5.60 18.09 13.20
C THR A 275 -4.69 18.88 12.28
N GLU A 276 -4.73 20.21 12.35
CA GLU A 276 -3.83 21.09 11.59
C GLU A 276 -2.35 20.77 11.86
N ARG A 277 -1.97 20.57 13.13
CA ARG A 277 -0.58 20.17 13.49
C ARG A 277 -0.19 18.82 12.91
N LEU A 278 -1.11 17.86 12.89
CA LEU A 278 -0.84 16.56 12.26
C LEU A 278 -0.73 16.67 10.75
N ILE A 279 -1.51 17.54 10.12
CA ILE A 279 -1.34 17.87 8.69
C ILE A 279 0.06 18.44 8.45
N ASP A 280 0.53 19.38 9.29
CA ASP A 280 1.88 19.93 9.19
C ASP A 280 2.96 18.84 9.35
N ASP A 281 2.79 17.92 10.30
CA ASP A 281 3.71 16.79 10.50
C ASP A 281 3.79 15.88 9.25
N VAL A 282 2.65 15.64 8.58
CA VAL A 282 2.58 14.88 7.31
C VAL A 282 3.32 15.60 6.19
N LEU A 283 3.07 16.90 6.02
CA LEU A 283 3.72 17.71 4.99
C LEU A 283 5.23 17.85 5.22
N ASP A 284 5.66 17.95 6.47
CA ASP A 284 7.08 17.95 6.83
C ASP A 284 7.74 16.57 6.63
N ALA A 285 7.03 15.47 6.90
CA ALA A 285 7.48 14.13 6.56
C ALA A 285 7.69 13.98 5.03
N LEU A 286 6.77 14.50 4.21
CA LEU A 286 6.92 14.54 2.76
C LEU A 286 8.14 15.36 2.32
N ARG A 287 8.33 16.56 2.87
CA ARG A 287 9.50 17.40 2.55
C ARG A 287 10.81 16.68 2.82
N ARG A 288 10.94 16.06 4.00
CA ARG A 288 12.12 15.24 4.36
C ARG A 288 12.31 14.06 3.41
N TYR A 289 11.22 13.38 3.02
CA TYR A 289 11.28 12.28 2.06
C TYR A 289 11.80 12.75 0.70
N VAL A 290 11.27 13.84 0.14
CA VAL A 290 11.71 14.41 -1.15
C VAL A 290 13.17 14.85 -1.11
N GLU A 291 13.62 15.44 0.01
CA GLU A 291 15.04 15.78 0.19
C GLU A 291 15.94 14.54 0.23
N LEU A 292 15.52 13.49 0.93
CA LEU A 292 16.25 12.24 0.99
C LEU A 292 16.31 11.55 -0.38
N GLU A 293 15.21 11.55 -1.12
CA GLU A 293 15.14 11.04 -2.49
C GLU A 293 16.14 11.75 -3.41
N LYS A 294 16.17 13.09 -3.38
CA LYS A 294 17.15 13.89 -4.15
C LYS A 294 18.59 13.57 -3.76
N LYS A 295 18.88 13.44 -2.46
CA LYS A 295 20.21 13.05 -1.97
C LYS A 295 20.60 11.65 -2.43
N SER A 296 19.68 10.68 -2.35
CA SER A 296 19.91 9.30 -2.79
C SER A 296 20.14 9.20 -4.30
N ILE A 297 19.39 9.94 -5.12
CA ILE A 297 19.64 10.02 -6.56
C ILE A 297 21.06 10.54 -6.84
N ALA A 298 21.49 11.62 -6.16
CA ALA A 298 22.82 12.17 -6.32
C ALA A 298 23.92 11.18 -5.92
N VAL A 299 23.71 10.40 -4.85
CA VAL A 299 24.65 9.34 -4.43
C VAL A 299 24.70 8.22 -5.47
N VAL A 300 23.56 7.71 -5.95
CA VAL A 300 23.52 6.66 -6.98
C VAL A 300 24.23 7.13 -8.27
N GLN A 301 23.99 8.36 -8.71
CA GLN A 301 24.70 8.94 -9.85
C GLN A 301 26.22 9.05 -9.61
N SER A 302 26.63 9.42 -8.40
CA SER A 302 28.05 9.50 -8.01
C SER A 302 28.71 8.12 -8.03
N VAL A 303 28.06 7.10 -7.46
CA VAL A 303 28.55 5.71 -7.48
C VAL A 303 28.64 5.19 -8.91
N PHE A 304 27.62 5.43 -9.75
CA PHE A 304 27.63 5.05 -11.15
C PHE A 304 28.78 5.70 -11.94
N ARG A 305 29.00 7.02 -11.79
CA ARG A 305 30.14 7.71 -12.42
C ARG A 305 31.49 7.20 -11.90
N ARG A 306 31.60 6.93 -10.60
CA ARG A 306 32.80 6.36 -9.99
C ARG A 306 33.09 4.96 -10.56
N TYR A 307 32.05 4.16 -10.81
CA TYR A 307 32.18 2.86 -11.47
C TYR A 307 32.70 3.00 -12.90
N LEU A 308 32.11 3.88 -13.70
CA LEU A 308 32.58 4.16 -15.08
C LEU A 308 34.05 4.61 -15.11
N ALA A 309 34.43 5.58 -14.26
CA ALA A 309 35.82 6.04 -14.16
C ALA A 309 36.77 4.95 -13.66
N ALA A 310 36.30 4.04 -12.79
CA ALA A 310 37.08 2.91 -12.33
C ALA A 310 37.30 1.88 -13.44
N LEU A 311 36.31 1.64 -14.31
CA LEU A 311 36.48 0.81 -15.51
C LEU A 311 37.48 1.44 -16.50
N GLU A 312 37.37 2.75 -16.74
CA GLU A 312 38.27 3.48 -17.65
C GLU A 312 39.73 3.45 -17.18
N HIS A 313 39.96 3.59 -15.87
CA HIS A 313 41.29 3.65 -15.27
C HIS A 313 41.76 2.33 -14.64
N GLN A 314 41.04 1.22 -14.86
CA GLN A 314 41.36 -0.12 -14.33
C GLN A 314 41.64 -0.12 -12.81
N ARG A 315 40.73 0.50 -12.05
CA ARG A 315 40.83 0.57 -10.58
C ARG A 315 40.11 -0.61 -9.95
N ASP A 316 40.72 -1.78 -10.05
CA ASP A 316 40.21 -3.08 -9.61
C ASP A 316 39.55 -3.07 -8.23
N ALA A 317 40.23 -2.54 -7.21
CA ALA A 317 39.70 -2.46 -5.85
C ALA A 317 38.42 -1.61 -5.76
N VAL A 318 38.31 -0.56 -6.57
CA VAL A 318 37.13 0.29 -6.62
C VAL A 318 35.98 -0.43 -7.33
N ILE A 319 36.26 -1.09 -8.45
CA ILE A 319 35.27 -1.91 -9.17
C ILE A 319 34.69 -2.97 -8.23
N ALA A 320 35.56 -3.75 -7.57
CA ALA A 320 35.15 -4.79 -6.63
C ALA A 320 34.33 -4.24 -5.45
N SER A 321 34.66 -3.06 -4.91
CA SER A 321 33.93 -2.45 -3.80
C SER A 321 32.51 -1.99 -4.16
N ILE A 322 32.25 -1.68 -5.43
CA ILE A 322 30.95 -1.15 -5.87
C ILE A 322 29.93 -2.28 -6.07
N TRP A 323 30.36 -3.47 -6.50
CA TRP A 323 29.49 -4.63 -6.62
C TRP A 323 29.07 -5.16 -5.25
N ALA A 324 27.78 -5.47 -5.11
CA ALA A 324 27.25 -6.09 -3.89
C ALA A 324 27.85 -7.50 -3.68
N ASP A 325 28.11 -7.85 -2.43
CA ASP A 325 28.52 -9.20 -2.01
C ASP A 325 27.29 -10.12 -1.94
N ASP A 326 26.71 -10.45 -3.10
CA ASP A 326 25.55 -11.31 -3.24
C ASP A 326 25.75 -12.27 -4.43
N ASP A 327 25.25 -13.49 -4.32
CA ASP A 327 25.30 -14.50 -5.38
C ASP A 327 24.35 -14.17 -6.54
N ASP A 328 23.32 -13.35 -6.29
CA ASP A 328 22.32 -12.96 -7.27
C ASP A 328 22.73 -11.76 -8.15
N VAL A 329 23.94 -11.22 -7.97
CA VAL A 329 24.43 -10.14 -8.85
C VAL A 329 24.62 -10.62 -10.29
N THR A 330 24.30 -9.77 -11.26
CA THR A 330 24.26 -10.13 -12.68
C THR A 330 24.97 -9.14 -13.59
N LEU A 331 25.64 -9.65 -14.62
CA LEU A 331 26.18 -8.85 -15.72
C LEU A 331 25.80 -9.47 -17.08
N VAL A 332 25.34 -8.61 -17.99
CA VAL A 332 25.18 -8.87 -19.42
C VAL A 332 25.92 -7.77 -20.17
N GLY A 333 27.04 -8.12 -20.81
CA GLY A 333 27.89 -7.20 -21.55
C GLY A 333 28.04 -7.55 -23.03
N PRO A 334 28.58 -6.65 -23.87
CA PRO A 334 28.91 -6.89 -25.26
C PRO A 334 29.98 -7.98 -25.30
N GLY A 335 29.68 -9.11 -25.94
CA GLY A 335 30.56 -10.28 -25.97
C GLY A 335 30.26 -11.35 -24.91
N ALA A 336 29.36 -11.10 -23.95
CA ALA A 336 28.82 -12.15 -23.11
C ALA A 336 27.80 -12.98 -23.91
N HIS A 337 28.08 -14.27 -24.14
CA HIS A 337 27.13 -15.19 -24.80
C HIS A 337 25.95 -15.59 -23.90
N SER A 338 26.03 -15.30 -22.60
CA SER A 338 25.02 -15.60 -21.58
C SER A 338 25.16 -14.67 -20.39
N TRP A 339 24.17 -14.70 -19.50
CA TRP A 339 24.20 -13.97 -18.24
C TRP A 339 25.34 -14.46 -17.35
N ILE A 340 26.11 -13.54 -16.79
CA ILE A 340 27.14 -13.84 -15.80
C ILE A 340 26.54 -13.58 -14.42
N ARG A 341 26.59 -14.57 -13.54
CA ARG A 341 26.02 -14.52 -12.18
C ARG A 341 27.11 -14.68 -11.13
N GLY A 342 26.99 -13.93 -10.05
CA GLY A 342 27.92 -13.94 -8.91
C GLY A 342 29.09 -12.98 -9.09
N LYS A 343 29.42 -12.26 -8.02
CA LYS A 343 30.42 -11.17 -8.02
C LYS A 343 31.78 -11.63 -8.54
N GLU A 344 32.31 -12.75 -8.06
CA GLU A 344 33.63 -13.25 -8.46
C GLU A 344 33.75 -13.49 -9.97
N ARG A 345 32.74 -14.11 -10.57
CA ARG A 345 32.69 -14.39 -12.02
C ARG A 345 32.56 -13.12 -12.85
N ILE A 346 31.84 -12.12 -12.33
CA ILE A 346 31.75 -10.80 -12.96
C ILE A 346 33.11 -10.11 -12.94
N LEU A 347 33.82 -10.12 -11.80
CA LEU A 347 35.15 -9.51 -11.69
C LEU A 347 36.17 -10.23 -12.60
N GLU A 348 36.12 -11.57 -12.69
CA GLU A 348 36.92 -12.36 -13.63
C GLU A 348 36.65 -11.96 -15.08
N PHE A 349 35.37 -11.87 -15.48
CA PHE A 349 34.98 -11.46 -16.84
C PHE A 349 35.44 -10.05 -17.19
N LEU A 350 35.37 -9.11 -16.25
CA LEU A 350 35.82 -7.74 -16.45
C LEU A 350 37.35 -7.61 -16.60
N GLY A 351 38.09 -8.71 -16.54
CA GLY A 351 39.54 -8.71 -16.70
C GLY A 351 40.25 -8.11 -15.49
N ILE A 352 39.66 -8.23 -14.30
CA ILE A 352 40.29 -7.94 -12.99
C ILE A 352 41.23 -9.10 -12.64
N THR A 353 42.04 -9.49 -13.62
CA THR A 353 43.20 -10.38 -13.57
C THR A 353 44.15 -9.94 -14.71
N PRO A 354 45.47 -10.07 -14.53
CA PRO A 354 46.45 -9.12 -15.09
C PRO A 354 46.75 -9.22 -16.61
N SER A 355 45.88 -9.77 -17.45
CA SER A 355 46.22 -10.13 -18.83
C SER A 355 45.41 -9.48 -19.95
N HIS A 356 44.26 -8.81 -19.73
CA HIS A 356 43.46 -8.23 -20.83
C HIS A 356 43.09 -6.76 -20.61
N THR A 357 43.83 -5.88 -21.28
CA THR A 357 43.63 -4.42 -21.30
C THR A 357 42.64 -4.05 -22.41
N GLN A 358 41.33 -4.17 -22.16
CA GLN A 358 40.35 -3.44 -22.97
C GLN A 358 40.21 -2.04 -22.38
N VAL A 359 40.54 -1.02 -23.16
CA VAL A 359 40.32 0.38 -22.81
C VAL A 359 38.84 0.69 -23.01
N TYR A 360 38.08 0.75 -21.91
CA TYR A 360 36.71 1.24 -21.91
C TYR A 360 36.70 2.77 -21.90
N GLY A 361 37.13 3.41 -22.99
CA GLY A 361 36.82 4.82 -23.19
C GLY A 361 35.31 4.93 -23.32
N ARG A 362 34.62 5.41 -22.28
CA ARG A 362 33.16 5.55 -22.29
C ARG A 362 32.81 6.91 -21.74
N THR A 363 32.27 7.78 -22.57
CA THR A 363 31.81 9.10 -22.11
C THR A 363 30.32 9.03 -21.80
N LEU A 364 29.93 9.43 -20.60
CA LEU A 364 28.53 9.47 -20.20
C LEU A 364 27.82 10.64 -20.91
N GLU A 365 26.86 10.36 -21.78
CA GLU A 365 26.03 11.39 -22.44
C GLU A 365 24.85 11.79 -21.55
N THR A 366 24.06 10.80 -21.13
CA THR A 366 22.87 10.98 -20.29
C THR A 366 22.76 9.87 -19.25
N ALA A 367 22.19 10.19 -18.09
CA ALA A 367 21.83 9.21 -17.07
C ALA A 367 20.53 9.62 -16.37
N GLU A 368 19.54 8.76 -16.44
CA GLU A 368 18.28 8.86 -15.69
C GLU A 368 18.29 7.84 -14.56
N VAL A 369 17.80 8.24 -13.39
CA VAL A 369 17.73 7.37 -12.21
C VAL A 369 16.27 7.22 -11.81
N ALA A 370 15.77 5.98 -11.85
CA ALA A 370 14.51 5.60 -11.23
C ALA A 370 14.81 5.00 -9.85
N LEU A 371 14.31 5.64 -8.80
CA LEU A 371 14.57 5.27 -7.40
C LEU A 371 13.29 4.70 -6.76
N ASN A 372 13.43 3.61 -6.03
CA ASN A 372 12.43 3.10 -5.10
C ASN A 372 13.06 3.07 -3.70
N LEU A 373 12.98 4.22 -3.02
CA LEU A 373 13.61 4.43 -1.73
C LEU A 373 13.09 3.47 -0.63
N PRO A 374 11.77 3.19 -0.52
CA PRO A 374 11.26 2.20 0.45
C PRO A 374 11.82 0.79 0.26
N GLN A 375 12.01 0.36 -0.99
CA GLN A 375 12.61 -0.94 -1.30
C GLN A 375 14.15 -0.89 -1.31
N GLY A 376 14.75 0.28 -1.12
CA GLY A 376 16.19 0.48 -1.24
C GLY A 376 16.75 0.04 -2.59
N THR A 377 15.98 0.18 -3.67
CA THR A 377 16.42 -0.16 -5.03
C THR A 377 16.49 1.07 -5.92
N ALA A 378 17.44 1.09 -6.85
CA ALA A 378 17.51 2.12 -7.87
C ALA A 378 17.90 1.50 -9.22
N ARG A 379 17.46 2.12 -10.31
CA ARG A 379 17.81 1.76 -11.66
C ARG A 379 18.35 2.98 -12.38
N VAL A 380 19.55 2.86 -12.92
CA VAL A 380 20.15 3.89 -13.78
C VAL A 380 20.01 3.43 -15.22
N MET A 381 19.39 4.26 -16.05
CA MET A 381 19.42 4.12 -17.50
C MET A 381 20.36 5.18 -18.05
N ALA A 382 21.42 4.78 -18.74
CA ALA A 382 22.44 5.68 -19.23
C ALA A 382 22.76 5.42 -20.70
N ARG A 383 23.12 6.48 -21.41
CA ARG A 383 23.69 6.41 -22.76
C ARG A 383 25.17 6.74 -22.68
N LEU A 384 26.00 5.84 -23.18
CA LEU A 384 27.45 5.96 -23.21
C LEU A 384 27.92 6.10 -24.65
N ASP A 385 28.76 7.09 -24.90
CA ASP A 385 29.49 7.22 -26.16
C ASP A 385 30.73 6.31 -26.12
N VAL A 386 30.94 5.55 -27.18
CA VAL A 386 32.04 4.60 -27.32
C VAL A 386 32.91 5.09 -28.48
N PRO A 387 34.19 5.44 -28.25
CA PRO A 387 35.07 5.88 -29.32
C PRO A 387 35.21 4.79 -30.38
N ASN A 388 35.12 5.18 -31.66
CA ASN A 388 35.22 4.33 -32.85
C ASN A 388 36.52 3.50 -32.99
N SER A 389 37.43 3.58 -32.03
CA SER A 389 38.73 2.88 -32.06
C SER A 389 38.69 1.46 -31.46
N ASN A 390 37.53 0.93 -31.06
CA ASN A 390 37.43 -0.44 -30.54
C ASN A 390 37.10 -1.44 -31.68
N PRO A 391 38.07 -2.21 -32.18
CA PRO A 391 37.92 -3.08 -33.37
C PRO A 391 36.95 -4.26 -33.17
N ASN A 392 36.47 -4.48 -31.95
CA ASN A 392 35.50 -5.53 -31.61
C ASN A 392 34.04 -5.07 -31.69
N VAL A 393 33.76 -3.79 -31.95
CA VAL A 393 32.40 -3.27 -32.16
C VAL A 393 32.13 -3.24 -33.66
N ILE A 394 31.40 -4.25 -34.14
CA ILE A 394 31.07 -4.43 -35.55
C ILE A 394 30.03 -3.36 -35.96
N GLY A 395 30.47 -2.31 -36.65
CA GLY A 395 29.59 -1.36 -37.36
C GLY A 395 30.13 0.07 -37.42
N GLU A 396 30.35 0.62 -38.62
CA GLU A 396 30.89 1.97 -38.89
C GLU A 396 29.95 3.15 -38.56
N ALA A 397 29.04 2.99 -37.60
CA ALA A 397 28.18 4.08 -37.15
C ALA A 397 28.45 4.36 -35.68
N ASN A 398 28.45 5.64 -35.27
CA ASN A 398 28.48 6.08 -33.87
C ASN A 398 27.31 5.43 -33.10
N THR A 399 27.48 4.19 -32.66
CA THR A 399 26.47 3.44 -31.92
C THR A 399 26.66 3.76 -30.46
N GLY A 400 25.82 4.66 -29.94
CA GLY A 400 25.70 4.85 -28.50
C GLY A 400 25.33 3.53 -27.83
N LEU A 401 25.97 3.24 -26.70
CA LEU A 401 25.66 2.09 -25.87
C LEU A 401 24.60 2.49 -24.84
N VAL A 402 23.51 1.75 -24.76
CA VAL A 402 22.54 1.92 -23.66
C VAL A 402 22.90 0.95 -22.55
N VAL A 403 23.04 1.49 -21.35
CA VAL A 403 23.31 0.74 -20.13
C VAL A 403 22.13 0.85 -19.19
N GLN A 404 21.71 -0.29 -18.65
CA GLN A 404 20.79 -0.37 -17.54
C GLN A 404 21.52 -0.99 -16.34
N ALA A 405 21.73 -0.20 -15.30
CA ALA A 405 22.39 -0.63 -14.06
C ALA A 405 21.39 -0.64 -12.90
N GLY A 406 21.30 -1.76 -12.18
CA GLY A 406 20.51 -1.90 -10.97
C GLY A 406 21.37 -1.74 -9.72
N PHE A 407 20.88 -0.97 -8.76
CA PHE A 407 21.52 -0.72 -7.48
C PHE A 407 20.61 -1.16 -6.33
N ARG A 408 21.24 -1.61 -5.25
CA ARG A 408 20.59 -1.94 -3.98
C ARG A 408 21.31 -1.27 -2.83
N ARG A 409 20.56 -0.77 -1.87
CA ARG A 409 21.05 -0.23 -0.61
C ARG A 409 21.22 -1.38 0.39
N LEU A 410 22.39 -1.54 0.99
CA LEU A 410 22.65 -2.66 1.93
C LEU A 410 22.07 -2.41 3.33
N SER A 411 21.93 -1.13 3.72
CA SER A 411 21.28 -0.71 4.96
C SER A 411 19.85 -0.26 4.70
N ILE A 412 18.96 -1.21 4.42
CA ILE A 412 17.51 -0.98 4.48
C ILE A 412 17.10 -1.33 5.92
N PRO A 413 16.66 -0.38 6.75
CA PRO A 413 16.06 -0.73 8.04
C PRO A 413 14.87 -1.65 7.75
N SER A 414 14.89 -2.87 8.29
CA SER A 414 13.83 -3.85 8.08
C SER A 414 12.50 -3.29 8.61
N CYS A 415 11.59 -2.92 7.71
CA CYS A 415 10.17 -2.68 8.01
C CYS A 415 9.83 -1.67 9.14
N VAL A 416 10.69 -0.70 9.44
CA VAL A 416 10.40 0.35 10.44
C VAL A 416 10.02 1.65 9.73
N PRO A 417 8.98 2.39 10.19
CA PRO A 417 8.55 3.66 9.59
C PRO A 417 9.76 4.56 9.41
N VAL A 418 10.05 4.86 8.14
CA VAL A 418 11.33 5.32 7.58
C VAL A 418 11.88 6.59 8.24
N LEU A 419 11.12 7.29 9.10
CA LEU A 419 11.44 8.65 9.54
C LEU A 419 11.15 8.97 11.01
N LYS A 420 10.83 8.01 11.90
CA LYS A 420 10.84 8.33 13.34
C LYS A 420 12.28 8.26 13.88
N GLY A 421 12.94 9.42 13.88
CA GLY A 421 13.78 9.83 15.01
C GLY A 421 15.29 9.60 14.95
N ASP A 422 15.79 8.73 14.09
CA ASP A 422 17.24 8.55 14.00
C ASP A 422 17.79 9.60 13.01
N GLY A 423 18.39 10.66 13.55
CA GLY A 423 18.98 11.80 12.81
C GLY A 423 20.11 11.45 11.82
N GLU A 424 20.26 10.17 11.49
CA GLU A 424 21.25 9.59 10.59
C GLU A 424 20.60 8.63 9.57
N THR A 425 19.43 8.98 9.02
CA THR A 425 19.01 8.40 7.73
C THR A 425 19.95 8.92 6.65
N THR A 426 21.16 8.37 6.61
CA THR A 426 22.14 8.62 5.57
C THR A 426 21.52 8.22 4.23
N ALA A 427 21.98 8.84 3.13
CA ALA A 427 21.53 8.46 1.79
C ALA A 427 21.82 6.99 1.43
N GLY A 428 22.51 6.24 2.31
CA GLY A 428 22.78 4.81 2.22
C GLY A 428 24.05 4.48 1.44
N GLU A 429 24.62 3.31 1.71
CA GLU A 429 25.64 2.70 0.86
C GLU A 429 24.92 1.93 -0.26
N TRP A 430 25.10 2.39 -1.50
CA TRP A 430 24.48 1.82 -2.70
C TRP A 430 25.49 0.96 -3.46
N HIS A 431 25.08 -0.26 -3.76
CA HIS A 431 25.91 -1.24 -4.47
C HIS A 431 25.25 -1.69 -5.76
N LEU A 432 26.08 -1.93 -6.77
CA LEU A 432 25.66 -2.45 -8.06
C LEU A 432 25.27 -3.93 -7.90
N VAL A 433 24.08 -4.27 -8.36
CA VAL A 433 23.53 -5.64 -8.33
C VAL A 433 23.22 -6.18 -9.72
N SER A 434 22.99 -5.31 -10.70
CA SER A 434 22.82 -5.75 -12.08
C SER A 434 23.39 -4.74 -13.06
N TRP A 435 23.90 -5.24 -14.18
CA TRP A 435 24.44 -4.43 -15.25
C TRP A 435 24.10 -5.05 -16.61
N ASN A 436 23.35 -4.33 -17.44
CA ASN A 436 22.95 -4.79 -18.76
C ASN A 436 23.34 -3.76 -19.81
N GLU A 437 24.09 -4.18 -20.82
CA GLU A 437 24.46 -3.36 -21.97
C GLU A 437 23.73 -3.81 -23.24
N GLY A 438 23.18 -2.85 -23.98
CA GLY A 438 22.55 -3.06 -25.28
C GLY A 438 23.05 -2.04 -26.31
N LEU A 439 23.25 -2.49 -27.55
CA LEU A 439 23.58 -1.59 -28.66
C LEU A 439 22.34 -0.78 -29.06
N CYS A 440 22.46 0.55 -29.08
CA CYS A 440 21.44 1.40 -29.64
C CYS A 440 21.72 1.55 -31.14
N ILE A 441 20.96 0.87 -31.98
CA ILE A 441 20.94 1.18 -33.42
C ILE A 441 20.11 2.48 -33.54
N ALA A 442 20.78 3.60 -33.80
CA ALA A 442 20.08 4.83 -34.12
C ALA A 442 19.15 4.57 -35.32
N PRO A 443 17.87 4.99 -35.30
CA PRO A 443 17.02 4.86 -36.47
C PRO A 443 17.68 5.63 -37.62
N THR A 444 17.93 4.94 -38.73
CA THR A 444 18.43 5.56 -39.96
C THR A 444 17.45 6.65 -40.36
N PRO A 445 17.87 7.91 -40.55
CA PRO A 445 16.97 8.91 -41.11
C PRO A 445 16.59 8.45 -42.52
N LEU A 446 15.28 8.31 -42.76
CA LEU A 446 14.71 8.06 -44.08
C LEU A 446 14.83 9.29 -44.99
#